data_AF-A0A9W4RHU9-F1
#
_entry.id   AF-A0A9W4RHU9-F1
#
_cell.length_a   1.000
_cell.length_b   1.000
_cell.length_c   1.000
_cell.angle_alpha   90.00
_cell.angle_beta   90.00
_cell.angle_gamma   90.00
#
_symmetry.space_group_name_H-M   'P 1'
#
loop_
_entity.id
_entity.type
_entity.pdbx_description
1 polymer ?
#
loop_
_entity_poly.entity_id
_entity_poly.type
_entity_poly.pdbx_seq_one_letter_code
_entity_poly.pdbx_strand_id
1 'polypeptide(L)'
;MSSSTVGSLLAAIATLISDGLRILKFADKHHWGPDEHEQLRLLEDTLDDAKKDFQELSVLVNGQRYYMNDRRRELTDPELALLPCLVAPRTAFPARFYGTPRLSGCLPRLPHRLPAAVRSVIADAAAAAAAVTRPSTDAIFLAQSINELKRLQGKFETHIENFKDWAKVGGPINPIWARETTELRRELHRAQCRAARRIFNSEQESSSRCLGAFLVYRKQREWATRTIVTEEEFHRRHVEEVRACNNIGKFERFGDRDIAFVCDFCDGHLVWEDLETMPAMRAATDATINAVRPGSPTQLPHWQATAYSAANREQKTVVHAPLAIANHIAPYQGDWVARLECPFCDEAPYIEPGEDGDDEMRNAQDESGFEDLQAFQEHLEWQHTATSIPAVPLPKAAKDCVVM
;
A
#
# COMPACT_ATOMS: atom_id res chain seq x y z
N MET A 1 -12.59 -10.08 27.83
CA MET A 1 -11.50 -10.22 26.85
C MET A 1 -11.51 -8.98 25.98
N SER A 2 -10.49 -8.13 26.11
CA SER A 2 -10.34 -6.94 25.30
C SER A 2 -10.34 -7.31 23.82
N SER A 3 -11.24 -6.74 23.02
CA SER A 3 -11.11 -6.73 21.56
C SER A 3 -9.72 -6.22 21.20
N SER A 4 -8.93 -7.05 20.51
CA SER A 4 -7.61 -6.67 19.99
C SER A 4 -7.79 -5.64 18.89
N THR A 5 -6.86 -4.69 18.82
CA THR A 5 -6.89 -3.53 17.94
C THR A 5 -5.52 -3.41 17.29
N VAL A 6 -5.42 -2.75 16.14
CA VAL A 6 -4.11 -2.49 15.52
C VAL A 6 -3.20 -1.75 16.51
N GLY A 7 -3.69 -0.67 17.12
CA GLY A 7 -2.94 0.11 18.12
C GLY A 7 -2.50 -0.71 19.34
N SER A 8 -3.41 -1.45 19.97
CA SER A 8 -3.09 -2.30 21.13
C SER A 8 -2.10 -3.43 20.82
N LEU A 9 -2.14 -4.00 19.61
CA LEU A 9 -1.16 -5.01 19.18
C LEU A 9 0.21 -4.38 18.93
N LEU A 10 0.27 -3.21 18.27
CA LEU A 10 1.52 -2.46 18.09
C LEU A 10 2.12 -2.05 19.44
N ALA A 11 1.29 -1.61 20.39
CA ALA A 11 1.72 -1.28 21.75
C ALA A 11 2.25 -2.51 22.52
N ALA A 12 1.60 -3.67 22.35
CA ALA A 12 2.07 -4.93 22.92
C ALA A 12 3.43 -5.33 22.33
N ILE A 13 3.60 -5.25 21.00
CA ILE A 13 4.89 -5.51 20.34
C ILE A 13 5.97 -4.53 20.83
N ALA A 14 5.67 -3.23 20.93
CA ALA A 14 6.62 -2.24 21.45
C ALA A 14 7.03 -2.52 22.90
N THR A 15 6.12 -3.05 23.72
CA THR A 15 6.41 -3.48 25.09
C THR A 15 7.33 -4.70 25.09
N LEU A 16 7.10 -5.69 24.22
CA LEU A 16 8.00 -6.84 24.06
C LEU A 16 9.42 -6.41 23.65
N ILE A 17 9.55 -5.52 22.67
CA ILE A 17 10.85 -5.00 22.24
C ILE A 17 11.53 -4.25 23.42
N SER A 18 10.76 -3.44 24.15
CA SER A 18 11.25 -2.71 25.33
C SER A 18 11.72 -3.64 26.45
N ASP A 19 11.05 -4.79 26.63
CA ASP A 19 11.46 -5.82 27.58
C ASP A 19 12.76 -6.50 27.14
N GLY A 20 12.92 -6.80 25.84
CA GLY A 20 14.19 -7.27 25.27
C GLY A 20 15.34 -6.30 25.52
N LEU A 21 15.11 -5.01 25.24
CA LEU A 21 16.07 -3.95 25.52
C LEU A 21 16.41 -3.87 27.01
N ARG A 22 15.41 -4.02 27.89
CA ARG A 22 15.63 -4.01 29.34
C ARG A 22 16.54 -5.17 29.77
N ILE A 23 16.29 -6.37 29.25
CA ILE A 23 17.09 -7.57 29.52
C ILE A 23 18.56 -7.32 29.14
N LEU A 24 18.81 -6.87 27.91
CA LEU A 24 20.18 -6.61 27.45
C LEU A 24 20.83 -5.43 28.20
N LYS A 25 20.08 -4.36 28.50
CA LYS A 25 20.64 -3.19 29.19
C LYS A 25 21.11 -3.49 30.61
N PHE A 26 20.46 -4.42 31.31
CA PHE A 26 20.81 -4.83 32.67
C PHE A 26 21.66 -6.10 32.76
N ALA A 27 21.97 -6.75 31.64
CA ALA A 27 22.90 -7.87 31.63
C ALA A 27 24.34 -7.40 31.91
N ASP A 28 25.17 -8.33 32.41
CA ASP A 28 26.59 -8.06 32.66
C ASP A 28 27.34 -7.84 31.33
N LYS A 29 27.97 -6.67 31.19
CA LYS A 29 28.63 -6.21 29.97
C LYS A 29 30.13 -6.51 29.92
N HIS A 30 30.73 -7.02 31.00
CA HIS A 30 32.18 -7.25 31.05
C HIS A 30 32.68 -8.25 30.00
N HIS A 31 31.81 -9.14 29.52
CA HIS A 31 32.12 -10.19 28.56
C HIS A 31 31.45 -10.00 27.19
N TRP A 32 30.87 -8.82 26.93
CA TRP A 32 30.20 -8.58 25.65
C TRP A 32 31.20 -8.49 24.51
N GLY A 33 30.90 -9.23 23.44
CA GLY A 33 31.53 -9.10 22.14
C GLY A 33 30.74 -8.17 21.20
N PRO A 34 31.12 -8.14 19.92
CA PRO A 34 30.42 -7.35 18.90
C PRO A 34 28.95 -7.75 18.73
N ASP A 35 28.62 -9.03 18.86
CA ASP A 35 27.28 -9.56 18.59
C ASP A 35 26.24 -9.10 19.63
N GLU A 36 26.62 -8.99 20.91
CA GLU A 36 25.73 -8.46 21.95
C GLU A 36 25.41 -6.98 21.74
N HIS A 37 26.43 -6.19 21.37
CA HIS A 37 26.26 -4.77 21.06
C HIS A 37 25.42 -4.59 19.79
N GLU A 38 25.62 -5.44 18.78
CA GLU A 38 24.81 -5.44 17.57
C GLU A 38 23.35 -5.77 17.87
N GLN A 39 23.12 -6.80 18.67
CA GLN A 39 21.77 -7.21 19.06
C GLN A 39 21.04 -6.10 19.83
N LEU A 40 21.75 -5.38 20.71
CA LEU A 40 21.18 -4.22 21.40
C LEU A 40 20.82 -3.10 20.41
N ARG A 41 21.73 -2.72 19.50
CA ARG A 41 21.44 -1.70 18.49
C ARG A 41 20.25 -2.07 17.61
N LEU A 42 20.19 -3.32 17.14
CA LEU A 42 19.11 -3.77 16.27
C LEU A 42 17.74 -3.69 16.95
N LEU A 43 17.64 -3.99 18.26
CA LEU A 43 16.39 -3.82 19.00
C LEU A 43 16.03 -2.34 19.21
N GLU A 44 17.02 -1.46 19.41
CA GLU A 44 16.79 -0.02 19.51
C GLU A 44 16.27 0.54 18.19
N ASP A 45 16.95 0.21 17.08
CA ASP A 45 16.51 0.57 15.73
C ASP A 45 15.10 0.03 15.44
N THR A 46 14.81 -1.22 15.82
CA THR A 46 13.48 -1.82 15.61
C THR A 46 12.39 -1.04 16.34
N LEU A 47 12.64 -0.62 17.59
CA LEU A 47 11.67 0.13 18.37
C LEU A 47 11.47 1.54 17.80
N ASP A 48 12.54 2.19 17.36
CA ASP A 48 12.49 3.55 16.84
C ASP A 48 11.86 3.60 15.44
N ASP A 49 12.16 2.63 14.57
CA ASP A 49 11.48 2.46 13.28
C ASP A 49 9.98 2.19 13.50
N ALA A 50 9.60 1.31 14.42
CA ALA A 50 8.19 1.03 14.70
C ALA A 50 7.42 2.27 15.19
N LYS A 51 8.04 3.12 16.02
CA LYS A 51 7.48 4.41 16.47
C LYS A 51 7.37 5.40 15.31
N LYS A 52 8.40 5.48 14.47
CA LYS A 52 8.42 6.36 13.31
C LYS A 52 7.30 5.98 12.34
N ASP A 53 7.18 4.70 12.00
CA ASP A 53 6.12 4.18 11.14
C ASP A 53 4.74 4.48 11.72
N PHE A 54 4.57 4.28 13.03
CA PHE A 54 3.33 4.61 13.72
C PHE A 54 2.96 6.10 13.57
N GLN A 55 3.92 7.00 13.73
CA GLN A 55 3.71 8.45 13.59
C GLN A 55 3.42 8.83 12.14
N GLU A 56 4.28 8.43 11.21
CA GLU A 56 4.22 8.84 9.81
C GLU A 56 3.01 8.26 9.09
N LEU A 57 2.73 6.96 9.25
CA LEU A 57 1.61 6.31 8.58
C LEU A 57 0.26 6.83 9.10
N SER A 58 0.17 7.18 10.38
CA SER A 58 -1.10 7.68 10.94
C SER A 58 -1.56 9.00 10.32
N VAL A 59 -0.62 9.86 9.91
CA VAL A 59 -0.92 11.10 9.19
C VAL A 59 -1.45 10.82 7.79
N LEU A 60 -1.01 9.72 7.16
CA LEU A 60 -1.43 9.34 5.82
C LEU A 60 -2.84 8.75 5.75
N VAL A 61 -3.33 8.15 6.84
CA VAL A 61 -4.63 7.44 6.90
C VAL A 61 -5.64 8.09 7.85
N ASN A 62 -5.68 9.43 7.83
CA ASN A 62 -6.64 10.25 8.58
C ASN A 62 -6.67 10.02 10.09
N GLY A 63 -5.63 9.40 10.68
CA GLY A 63 -5.39 9.21 12.12
C GLY A 63 -6.42 8.38 12.89
N GLN A 64 -7.73 8.55 12.67
CA GLN A 64 -8.78 8.02 13.53
C GLN A 64 -9.00 6.53 13.32
N ARG A 65 -8.95 6.02 12.08
CA ARG A 65 -9.18 4.59 11.79
C ARG A 65 -7.99 3.71 12.18
N TYR A 66 -6.77 4.23 12.07
CA TYR A 66 -5.55 3.52 12.48
C TYR A 66 -5.54 3.23 13.99
N TYR A 67 -6.19 4.08 14.80
CA TYR A 67 -6.26 3.98 16.27
C TYR A 67 -7.62 3.58 16.84
N MET A 68 -8.59 3.17 16.00
CA MET A 68 -10.03 3.33 16.27
C MET A 68 -10.58 2.65 17.53
N ASN A 69 -9.78 1.87 18.26
CA ASN A 69 -10.21 1.17 19.47
C ASN A 69 -9.39 1.50 20.74
N ASP A 70 -8.37 2.37 20.68
CA ASP A 70 -7.62 2.77 21.89
C ASP A 70 -8.21 4.05 22.51
N ARG A 71 -8.65 5.02 21.70
CA ARG A 71 -9.31 6.26 22.19
C ARG A 71 -10.75 6.07 22.69
N ARG A 72 -11.44 5.01 22.25
CA ARG A 72 -12.86 4.80 22.59
C ARG A 72 -13.08 4.08 23.92
N ARG A 73 -12.05 3.40 24.46
CA ARG A 73 -12.16 2.67 25.74
C ARG A 73 -12.10 3.58 26.96
N GLU A 74 -11.35 4.68 26.89
CA GLU A 74 -11.27 5.64 28.01
C GLU A 74 -12.62 6.34 28.30
N LEU A 75 -13.57 6.31 27.36
CA LEU A 75 -14.90 6.90 27.52
C LEU A 75 -15.99 5.89 27.91
N THR A 76 -15.65 4.61 28.08
CA THR A 76 -16.63 3.55 28.42
C THR A 76 -16.48 2.96 29.81
N ASP A 77 -15.61 3.51 30.67
CA ASP A 77 -15.65 3.21 32.11
C ASP A 77 -16.65 4.13 32.83
N PRO A 78 -17.81 3.62 33.29
CA PRO A 78 -18.82 4.42 33.98
C PRO A 78 -18.41 4.84 35.41
N GLU A 79 -17.19 4.54 35.88
CA GLU A 79 -16.79 4.74 37.28
C GLU A 79 -16.05 6.06 37.55
N LEU A 80 -15.66 6.83 36.51
CA LEU A 80 -14.99 8.13 36.67
C LEU A 80 -15.83 9.34 36.24
N ALA A 81 -17.11 9.14 35.87
CA ALA A 81 -18.01 10.20 35.43
C ALA A 81 -18.77 10.90 36.59
N LEU A 82 -18.11 11.10 37.74
CA LEU A 82 -18.66 11.89 38.85
C LEU A 82 -17.74 13.07 39.18
N LEU A 83 -17.91 14.18 38.46
CA LEU A 83 -18.11 15.56 38.95
C LEU A 83 -18.07 16.56 37.76
N PRO A 84 -18.78 17.71 37.83
CA PRO A 84 -19.65 18.14 36.75
C PRO A 84 -19.23 19.46 36.08
N CYS A 85 -19.35 19.52 34.76
CA CYS A 85 -19.56 20.80 34.06
C CYS A 85 -21.05 21.08 34.00
N LEU A 86 -21.49 21.92 34.93
CA LEU A 86 -22.69 22.74 34.85
C LEU A 86 -22.66 23.54 33.54
N VAL A 87 -23.71 23.43 32.72
CA VAL A 87 -24.52 24.52 32.15
C VAL A 87 -25.55 23.87 31.20
N ALA A 88 -26.82 24.05 31.56
CA ALA A 88 -28.06 23.66 30.87
C ALA A 88 -28.30 24.59 29.63
N PRO A 89 -29.42 24.53 28.84
CA PRO A 89 -30.68 23.85 29.15
C PRO A 89 -31.48 23.18 27.99
N ARG A 90 -32.25 22.16 28.42
CA ARG A 90 -33.68 21.85 28.16
C ARG A 90 -34.32 22.23 26.81
N THR A 91 -34.85 21.19 26.16
CA THR A 91 -36.29 20.94 25.84
C THR A 91 -36.43 19.39 25.67
N ALA A 92 -37.16 18.56 26.44
CA ALA A 92 -38.60 18.47 26.78
C ALA A 92 -39.47 18.37 25.50
N PHE A 93 -40.21 17.30 25.14
CA PHE A 93 -41.10 16.35 25.84
C PHE A 93 -41.40 15.12 24.89
N PRO A 94 -42.29 14.12 25.17
CA PRO A 94 -41.93 12.70 25.36
C PRO A 94 -42.92 11.70 24.69
N ALA A 95 -42.98 10.48 25.25
CA ALA A 95 -44.04 9.44 25.16
C ALA A 95 -43.80 8.33 24.11
N ARG A 96 -44.05 7.04 24.36
CA ARG A 96 -44.63 6.31 25.50
C ARG A 96 -44.34 4.81 25.30
N PHE A 97 -44.32 4.07 26.42
CA PHE A 97 -44.62 2.64 26.65
C PHE A 97 -45.38 1.93 25.50
N TYR A 98 -45.13 0.66 25.17
CA TYR A 98 -45.37 -0.59 25.94
C TYR A 98 -44.58 -1.74 25.28
N GLY A 99 -43.94 -2.66 25.99
CA GLY A 99 -44.61 -3.83 26.58
C GLY A 99 -44.03 -5.11 25.96
N THR A 100 -43.15 -5.78 26.70
CA THR A 100 -42.71 -7.15 26.41
C THR A 100 -43.88 -8.13 26.61
N PRO A 101 -43.88 -9.24 25.86
CA PRO A 101 -44.27 -10.50 26.48
C PRO A 101 -43.22 -11.58 26.25
N ARG A 102 -42.86 -12.24 27.36
CA ARG A 102 -42.40 -13.63 27.36
C ARG A 102 -43.56 -14.50 26.91
N LEU A 103 -43.36 -15.35 25.91
CA LEU A 103 -44.14 -16.57 25.72
C LEU A 103 -43.19 -17.74 25.48
N SER A 104 -43.14 -18.58 26.51
CA SER A 104 -42.63 -19.94 26.48
C SER A 104 -43.77 -20.86 26.01
N GLY A 105 -43.46 -21.82 25.15
CA GLY A 105 -44.26 -23.04 24.95
C GLY A 105 -45.48 -22.92 24.02
N CYS A 106 -45.30 -23.36 22.77
CA CYS A 106 -46.15 -24.33 22.03
C CYS A 106 -45.87 -24.19 20.52
N LEU A 107 -45.04 -25.06 19.96
CA LEU A 107 -44.90 -25.26 18.52
C LEU A 107 -46.18 -25.94 17.98
N PRO A 108 -46.92 -25.33 17.03
CA PRO A 108 -47.82 -26.09 16.19
C PRO A 108 -46.99 -26.80 15.10
N ARG A 109 -47.22 -28.10 14.91
CA ARG A 109 -46.73 -28.83 13.74
C ARG A 109 -47.21 -28.13 12.46
N LEU A 110 -46.29 -27.54 11.72
CA LEU A 110 -46.53 -27.00 10.38
C LEU A 110 -46.90 -28.15 9.42
N PRO A 111 -47.92 -28.00 8.56
CA PRO A 111 -48.22 -28.96 7.52
C PRO A 111 -47.10 -28.99 6.46
N HIS A 112 -46.79 -30.19 5.98
CA HIS A 112 -45.88 -30.39 4.86
C HIS A 112 -46.40 -29.66 3.61
N ARG A 113 -45.57 -28.74 3.11
CA ARG A 113 -45.74 -27.85 1.94
C ARG A 113 -46.33 -26.48 2.25
N LEU A 114 -45.43 -25.54 2.58
CA LEU A 114 -45.67 -24.12 2.44
C LEU A 114 -45.98 -23.77 0.95
N PRO A 115 -46.96 -22.89 0.68
CA PRO A 115 -47.21 -22.35 -0.66
C PRO A 115 -45.96 -21.65 -1.22
N ALA A 116 -45.78 -21.69 -2.54
CA ALA A 116 -44.59 -21.15 -3.22
C ALA A 116 -44.31 -19.68 -2.87
N ALA A 117 -45.36 -18.86 -2.68
CA ALA A 117 -45.24 -17.46 -2.28
C ALA A 117 -44.61 -17.27 -0.88
N VAL A 118 -44.90 -18.16 0.08
CA VAL A 118 -44.30 -18.09 1.43
C VAL A 118 -42.85 -18.55 1.40
N ARG A 119 -42.52 -19.49 0.52
CA ARG A 119 -41.12 -19.92 0.29
C ARG A 119 -40.29 -18.81 -0.37
N SER A 120 -40.85 -18.03 -1.30
CA SER A 120 -40.13 -16.90 -1.89
C SER A 120 -39.88 -15.81 -0.85
N VAL A 121 -40.88 -15.45 -0.05
CA VAL A 121 -40.72 -14.43 1.01
C VAL A 121 -39.70 -14.86 2.08
N ILE A 122 -39.66 -16.15 2.44
CA ILE A 122 -38.64 -16.67 3.36
C ILE A 122 -37.26 -16.69 2.69
N ALA A 123 -37.17 -17.02 1.41
CA ALA A 123 -35.91 -16.99 0.65
C ALA A 123 -35.40 -15.55 0.47
N ASP A 124 -36.28 -14.59 0.22
CA ASP A 124 -35.98 -13.16 0.11
C ASP A 124 -35.59 -12.58 1.48
N ALA A 125 -36.26 -12.99 2.56
CA ALA A 125 -35.88 -12.62 3.93
C ALA A 125 -34.56 -13.27 4.36
N ALA A 126 -34.27 -14.50 3.93
CA ALA A 126 -32.99 -15.17 4.16
C ALA A 126 -31.86 -14.55 3.32
N ALA A 127 -32.14 -14.14 2.08
CA ALA A 127 -31.21 -13.42 1.21
C ALA A 127 -30.94 -12.01 1.74
N ALA A 128 -31.96 -11.31 2.24
CA ALA A 128 -31.82 -10.02 2.92
C ALA A 128 -31.04 -10.16 4.24
N ALA A 129 -31.30 -11.21 5.03
CA ALA A 129 -30.52 -11.50 6.24
C ALA A 129 -29.07 -11.90 5.92
N ALA A 130 -28.83 -12.59 4.80
CA ALA A 130 -27.49 -12.92 4.29
C ALA A 130 -26.75 -11.69 3.74
N ALA A 131 -27.47 -10.72 3.17
CA ALA A 131 -26.90 -9.44 2.75
C ALA A 131 -26.53 -8.56 3.96
N VAL A 132 -27.29 -8.64 5.06
CA VAL A 132 -27.02 -7.93 6.32
C VAL A 132 -25.87 -8.56 7.14
N THR A 133 -25.50 -9.81 6.87
CA THR A 133 -24.41 -10.53 7.57
C THR A 133 -23.10 -10.61 6.81
N ARG A 134 -23.00 -10.02 5.61
CA ARG A 134 -21.69 -9.84 4.96
C ARG A 134 -20.91 -8.78 5.75
N PRO A 135 -19.75 -9.12 6.33
CA PRO A 135 -18.90 -8.11 6.94
C PRO A 135 -18.57 -7.07 5.87
N SER A 136 -18.60 -5.79 6.24
CA SER A 136 -18.13 -4.73 5.34
C SER A 136 -16.69 -5.06 4.90
N THR A 137 -16.33 -4.67 3.68
CA THR A 137 -14.95 -4.77 3.17
C THR A 137 -13.94 -4.26 4.19
N ASP A 138 -14.26 -3.16 4.87
CA ASP A 138 -13.47 -2.58 5.96
C ASP A 138 -13.26 -3.54 7.14
N ALA A 139 -14.30 -4.29 7.54
CA ALA A 139 -14.22 -5.27 8.62
C ALA A 139 -13.34 -6.48 8.23
N ILE A 140 -13.36 -6.89 6.96
CA ILE A 140 -12.49 -7.96 6.43
C ILE A 140 -11.03 -7.50 6.45
N PHE A 141 -10.74 -6.31 5.93
CA PHE A 141 -9.40 -5.76 5.88
C PHE A 141 -8.81 -5.50 7.27
N LEU A 142 -9.62 -5.00 8.21
CA LEU A 142 -9.21 -4.82 9.59
C LEU A 142 -8.89 -6.17 10.26
N ALA A 143 -9.71 -7.20 10.04
CA ALA A 143 -9.45 -8.54 10.57
C ALA A 143 -8.14 -9.13 10.03
N GLN A 144 -7.83 -8.91 8.75
CA GLN A 144 -6.56 -9.34 8.15
C GLN A 144 -5.36 -8.68 8.83
N SER A 145 -5.37 -7.36 9.00
CA SER A 145 -4.30 -6.62 9.71
C SER A 145 -4.15 -7.08 11.17
N ILE A 146 -5.26 -7.34 11.87
CA ILE A 146 -5.23 -7.83 13.26
C ILE A 146 -4.59 -9.22 13.33
N ASN A 147 -4.95 -10.14 12.44
CA ASN A 147 -4.40 -11.50 12.43
C ASN A 147 -2.90 -11.51 12.09
N GLU A 148 -2.50 -10.67 11.15
CA GLU A 148 -1.09 -10.47 10.79
C GLU A 148 -0.27 -9.97 11.98
N LEU A 149 -0.73 -8.91 12.65
CA LEU A 149 -0.04 -8.36 13.83
C LEU A 149 -0.01 -9.33 15.01
N LYS A 150 -1.07 -10.16 15.21
CA LYS A 150 -1.06 -11.23 16.22
C LYS A 150 0.01 -12.28 15.93
N ARG A 151 0.15 -12.70 14.67
CA ARG A 151 1.20 -13.65 14.29
C ARG A 151 2.58 -13.06 14.56
N LEU A 152 2.78 -11.80 14.21
CA LEU A 152 4.04 -11.10 14.43
C LEU A 152 4.33 -10.91 15.92
N GLN A 153 3.32 -10.56 16.72
CA GLN A 153 3.43 -10.52 18.18
C GLN A 153 3.94 -11.85 18.73
N GLY A 154 3.37 -12.99 18.33
CA GLY A 154 3.83 -14.31 18.77
C GLY A 154 5.29 -14.61 18.37
N LYS A 155 5.75 -14.10 17.22
CA LYS A 155 7.17 -14.19 16.83
C LYS A 155 8.07 -13.36 17.75
N PHE A 156 7.69 -12.12 18.06
CA PHE A 156 8.40 -11.29 19.03
C PHE A 156 8.40 -11.92 20.42
N GLU A 157 7.28 -12.48 20.89
CA GLU A 157 7.20 -13.17 22.18
C GLU A 157 8.23 -14.31 22.26
N THR A 158 8.27 -15.15 21.24
CA THR A 158 9.25 -16.25 21.13
C THR A 158 10.68 -15.72 21.12
N HIS A 159 10.94 -14.66 20.35
CA HIS A 159 12.27 -14.05 20.24
C HIS A 159 12.76 -13.44 21.56
N ILE A 160 11.87 -12.74 22.27
CA ILE A 160 12.20 -12.14 23.57
C ILE A 160 12.36 -13.20 24.66
N GLU A 161 11.63 -14.31 24.59
CA GLU A 161 11.82 -15.43 25.52
C GLU A 161 13.24 -16.02 25.42
N ASN A 162 13.82 -16.08 24.21
CA ASN A 162 15.22 -16.48 24.04
C ASN A 162 16.18 -15.59 24.85
N PHE A 163 15.94 -14.27 24.89
CA PHE A 163 16.75 -13.34 25.68
C PHE A 163 16.54 -13.53 27.18
N LYS A 164 15.31 -13.84 27.63
CA LYS A 164 15.05 -14.13 29.04
C LYS A 164 15.78 -15.40 29.48
N ASP A 165 15.79 -16.43 28.65
CA ASP A 165 16.50 -17.68 28.95
C ASP A 165 18.01 -17.48 28.91
N TRP A 166 18.52 -16.73 27.94
CA TRP A 166 19.92 -16.29 27.91
C TRP A 166 20.31 -15.53 29.17
N ALA A 167 19.48 -14.59 29.64
CA ALA A 167 19.78 -13.80 30.84
C ALA A 167 19.85 -14.66 32.12
N LYS A 168 19.20 -15.83 32.16
CA LYS A 168 19.28 -16.79 33.27
C LYS A 168 20.55 -17.63 33.21
N VAL A 169 20.96 -18.04 32.01
CA VAL A 169 22.09 -18.97 31.79
C VAL A 169 23.43 -18.23 31.69
N GLY A 170 23.44 -17.05 31.08
CA GLY A 170 24.63 -16.30 30.71
C GLY A 170 25.34 -16.87 29.47
N GLY A 171 26.50 -16.30 29.15
CA GLY A 171 27.32 -16.69 27.99
C GLY A 171 27.13 -15.79 26.76
N PRO A 172 27.81 -16.10 25.65
CA PRO A 172 27.71 -15.31 24.42
C PRO A 172 26.31 -15.41 23.81
N ILE A 173 25.86 -14.33 23.17
CA ILE A 173 24.60 -14.33 22.41
C ILE A 173 24.71 -15.22 21.18
N ASN A 174 23.57 -15.81 20.77
CA ASN A 174 23.49 -16.51 19.50
C ASN A 174 23.49 -15.49 18.35
N PRO A 175 24.46 -15.53 17.42
CA PRO A 175 24.55 -14.57 16.32
C PRO A 175 23.37 -14.63 15.35
N ILE A 176 22.61 -15.74 15.35
CA ILE A 176 21.38 -15.88 14.54
C ILE A 176 20.31 -14.88 14.98
N TRP A 177 20.29 -14.50 16.27
CA TRP A 177 19.28 -13.58 16.81
C TRP A 177 19.36 -12.18 16.18
N ALA A 178 20.54 -11.73 15.76
CA ALA A 178 20.71 -10.45 15.06
C ALA A 178 19.99 -10.47 13.70
N ARG A 179 20.12 -11.57 12.97
CA ARG A 179 19.41 -11.79 11.71
C ARG A 179 17.90 -11.85 11.93
N GLU A 180 17.45 -12.62 12.91
CA GLU A 180 16.03 -12.73 13.26
C GLU A 180 15.43 -11.38 13.67
N THR A 181 16.17 -10.56 14.43
CA THR A 181 15.75 -9.20 14.80
C THR A 181 15.58 -8.32 13.57
N THR A 182 16.52 -8.39 12.63
CA THR A 182 16.44 -7.65 11.37
C THR A 182 15.25 -8.10 10.51
N GLU A 183 14.97 -9.40 10.48
CA GLU A 183 13.81 -9.97 9.78
C GLU A 183 12.49 -9.51 10.44
N LEU A 184 12.39 -9.61 11.76
CA LEU A 184 11.22 -9.14 12.53
C LEU A 184 10.98 -7.65 12.38
N ARG A 185 12.03 -6.83 12.36
CA ARG A 185 11.94 -5.39 12.08
C ARG A 185 11.30 -5.12 10.73
N ARG A 186 11.77 -5.81 9.68
CA ARG A 186 11.24 -5.67 8.32
C ARG A 186 9.79 -6.15 8.23
N GLU A 187 9.47 -7.27 8.87
CA GLU A 187 8.10 -7.79 8.92
C GLU A 187 7.14 -6.82 9.64
N LEU A 188 7.59 -6.18 10.73
CA LEU A 188 6.80 -5.18 11.45
C LEU A 188 6.51 -3.95 10.60
N HIS A 189 7.55 -3.38 10.00
CA HIS A 189 7.42 -2.25 9.08
C HIS A 189 6.41 -2.55 7.97
N ARG A 190 6.57 -3.69 7.31
CA ARG A 190 5.68 -4.14 6.23
C ARG A 190 4.23 -4.38 6.70
N ALA A 191 4.04 -4.96 7.88
CA ALA A 191 2.71 -5.16 8.44
C ALA A 191 2.02 -3.80 8.73
N GLN A 192 2.76 -2.81 9.22
CA GLN A 192 2.25 -1.45 9.43
C GLN A 192 1.90 -0.78 8.09
N CYS A 193 2.78 -0.85 7.09
CA CYS A 193 2.54 -0.32 5.74
C CYS A 193 1.30 -0.96 5.07
N ARG A 194 1.15 -2.29 5.15
CA ARG A 194 -0.05 -2.99 4.64
C ARG A 194 -1.32 -2.61 5.39
N ALA A 195 -1.25 -2.44 6.71
CA ALA A 195 -2.38 -1.97 7.50
C ALA A 195 -2.81 -0.56 7.07
N ALA A 196 -1.85 0.35 6.85
CA ALA A 196 -2.12 1.69 6.33
C ALA A 196 -2.72 1.64 4.92
N ARG A 197 -2.15 0.84 4.01
CA ARG A 197 -2.70 0.66 2.66
C ARG A 197 -4.15 0.17 2.68
N ARG A 198 -4.47 -0.81 3.52
CA ARG A 198 -5.84 -1.34 3.63
C ARG A 198 -6.86 -0.29 4.04
N ILE A 199 -6.49 0.63 4.94
CA ILE A 199 -7.34 1.77 5.31
C ILE A 199 -7.44 2.75 4.15
N PHE A 200 -6.31 3.08 3.52
CA PHE A 200 -6.28 3.99 2.37
C PHE A 200 -7.19 3.51 1.23
N ASN A 201 -7.09 2.24 0.84
CA ASN A 201 -7.93 1.64 -0.20
C ASN A 201 -9.43 1.62 0.18
N SER A 202 -9.77 1.63 1.48
CA SER A 202 -11.17 1.74 1.92
C SER A 202 -11.73 3.16 1.85
N GLU A 203 -10.86 4.17 1.88
CA GLU A 203 -11.25 5.58 1.91
C GLU A 203 -11.11 6.25 0.54
N GLN A 204 -10.20 5.77 -0.31
CA GLN A 204 -9.89 6.39 -1.59
C GLN A 204 -10.54 5.62 -2.73
N GLU A 205 -11.65 6.15 -3.24
CA GLU A 205 -12.40 5.60 -4.40
C GLU A 205 -11.77 6.00 -5.75
N SER A 206 -10.82 6.93 -5.78
CA SER A 206 -10.44 7.66 -7.01
C SER A 206 -9.10 7.26 -7.64
N SER A 207 -8.34 6.32 -7.07
CA SER A 207 -7.02 5.94 -7.57
C SER A 207 -6.81 4.44 -7.47
N SER A 208 -6.47 3.81 -8.59
CA SER A 208 -6.01 2.42 -8.70
C SER A 208 -4.59 2.22 -8.16
N ARG A 209 -3.78 3.28 -8.07
CA ARG A 209 -2.40 3.23 -7.53
C ARG A 209 -2.37 2.62 -6.13
N CYS A 210 -1.36 1.80 -5.89
CA CYS A 210 -0.96 1.40 -4.54
C CYS A 210 -0.68 2.65 -3.67
N LEU A 211 -0.94 2.61 -2.36
CA LEU A 211 -0.61 3.72 -1.44
C LEU A 211 0.85 4.19 -1.59
N GLY A 212 1.80 3.25 -1.67
CA GLY A 212 3.20 3.56 -1.90
C GLY A 212 3.45 4.29 -3.22
N ALA A 213 2.84 3.80 -4.31
CA ALA A 213 2.89 4.44 -5.62
C ALA A 213 2.32 5.86 -5.58
N PHE A 214 1.15 6.03 -4.97
CA PHE A 214 0.47 7.30 -4.80
C PHE A 214 1.34 8.35 -4.07
N LEU A 215 2.12 7.95 -3.06
CA LEU A 215 3.02 8.86 -2.35
C LEU A 215 4.14 9.40 -3.24
N VAL A 216 4.74 8.55 -4.08
CA VAL A 216 5.79 8.95 -5.04
C VAL A 216 5.18 9.81 -6.15
N TYR A 217 4.03 9.38 -6.69
CA TYR A 217 3.29 10.12 -7.70
C TYR A 217 2.93 11.54 -7.25
N ARG A 218 2.41 11.68 -6.02
CA ARG A 218 2.10 13.00 -5.43
C ARG A 218 3.34 13.90 -5.38
N LYS A 219 4.49 13.35 -4.98
CA LYS A 219 5.77 14.09 -4.95
C LYS A 219 6.21 14.51 -6.36
N GLN A 220 6.10 13.62 -7.34
CA GLN A 220 6.38 13.95 -8.74
C GLN A 220 5.48 15.07 -9.26
N ARG A 221 4.17 15.05 -8.97
CA ARG A 221 3.25 16.14 -9.35
C ARG A 221 3.57 17.46 -8.67
N GLU A 222 3.92 17.44 -7.38
CA GLU A 222 4.38 18.63 -6.65
C GLU A 222 5.58 19.29 -7.35
N TRP A 223 6.49 18.49 -7.92
CA TRP A 223 7.63 19.01 -8.69
C TRP A 223 7.28 19.43 -10.11
N ALA A 224 6.39 18.72 -10.80
CA ALA A 224 5.97 19.05 -12.16
C ALA A 224 5.35 20.46 -12.25
N THR A 225 4.67 20.90 -11.19
CA THR A 225 4.09 22.25 -11.11
C THR A 225 5.13 23.36 -10.90
N ARG A 226 6.39 23.02 -10.58
CA ARG A 226 7.46 23.98 -10.32
C ARG A 226 8.47 23.98 -11.46
N THR A 227 8.65 25.12 -12.12
CA THR A 227 9.71 25.32 -13.13
C THR A 227 11.08 25.02 -12.51
N ILE A 228 11.91 24.25 -13.22
CA ILE A 228 13.31 24.00 -12.85
C ILE A 228 14.13 25.17 -13.38
N VAL A 229 14.86 25.85 -12.51
CA VAL A 229 15.61 27.06 -12.88
C VAL A 229 17.11 26.77 -13.01
N THR A 230 17.63 25.78 -12.26
CA THR A 230 19.07 25.45 -12.26
C THR A 230 19.33 23.94 -12.26
N GLU A 231 20.55 23.52 -12.65
CA GLU A 231 21.01 22.12 -12.56
C GLU A 231 21.05 21.60 -11.12
N GLU A 232 21.39 22.46 -10.16
CA GLU A 232 21.38 22.10 -8.73
C GLU A 232 19.97 21.72 -8.25
N GLU A 233 18.95 22.43 -8.72
CA GLU A 233 17.56 22.09 -8.41
C GLU A 233 17.12 20.78 -9.06
N PHE A 234 17.59 20.49 -10.27
CA PHE A 234 17.36 19.22 -10.94
C PHE A 234 17.97 18.06 -10.14
N HIS A 235 19.24 18.19 -9.75
CA HIS A 235 19.93 17.17 -8.95
C HIS A 235 19.24 16.97 -7.59
N ARG A 236 18.86 18.06 -6.92
CA ARG A 236 18.12 17.99 -5.64
C ARG A 236 16.80 17.24 -5.78
N ARG A 237 15.99 17.56 -6.80
CA ARG A 237 14.72 16.85 -7.07
C ARG A 237 14.95 15.37 -7.36
N HIS A 238 15.99 15.06 -8.12
CA HIS A 238 16.34 13.67 -8.44
C HIS A 238 16.69 12.87 -7.17
N VAL A 239 17.52 13.43 -6.29
CA VAL A 239 17.85 12.79 -4.99
C VAL A 239 16.61 12.62 -4.12
N GLU A 240 15.71 13.60 -4.10
CA GLU A 240 14.44 13.51 -3.38
C GLU A 240 13.50 12.43 -3.98
N GLU A 241 13.45 12.29 -5.31
CA GLU A 241 12.68 11.26 -6.01
C GLU A 241 13.18 9.85 -5.67
N VAL A 242 14.50 9.64 -5.73
CA VAL A 242 15.12 8.37 -5.34
C VAL A 242 14.88 8.07 -3.87
N ARG A 243 14.98 9.07 -2.98
CA ARG A 243 14.66 8.90 -1.55
C ARG A 243 13.20 8.53 -1.35
N ALA A 244 12.28 9.15 -2.08
CA ALA A 244 10.87 8.80 -2.01
C ALA A 244 10.64 7.34 -2.40
N CYS A 245 11.26 6.86 -3.48
CA CYS A 245 11.17 5.46 -3.92
C CYS A 245 11.73 4.49 -2.86
N ASN A 246 12.88 4.81 -2.26
CA ASN A 246 13.51 3.99 -1.22
C ASN A 246 12.71 3.94 0.09
N ASN A 247 11.79 4.89 0.31
CA ASN A 247 10.86 4.85 1.44
C ASN A 247 9.62 4.01 1.15
N ILE A 248 9.37 3.61 -0.11
CA ILE A 248 8.22 2.79 -0.50
C ILE A 248 8.54 1.31 -0.53
N GLY A 249 9.80 0.97 -0.79
CA GLY A 249 10.24 -0.39 -0.96
C GLY A 249 11.73 -0.45 -1.21
N LYS A 250 12.20 -1.64 -1.56
CA LYS A 250 13.63 -1.92 -1.78
C LYS A 250 13.87 -2.63 -3.09
N PHE A 251 15.05 -2.39 -3.65
CA PHE A 251 15.56 -3.18 -4.77
C PHE A 251 16.31 -4.40 -4.24
N GLU A 252 16.03 -5.57 -4.81
CA GLU A 252 16.68 -6.83 -4.50
C GLU A 252 17.11 -7.53 -5.79
N ARG A 253 18.19 -8.30 -5.69
CA ARG A 253 18.59 -9.20 -6.76
C ARG A 253 17.60 -10.36 -6.86
N PHE A 254 17.05 -10.56 -8.05
CA PHE A 254 16.14 -11.65 -8.35
C PHE A 254 16.84 -12.63 -9.30
N GLY A 255 17.35 -13.73 -8.75
CA GLY A 255 18.28 -14.59 -9.46
C GLY A 255 19.61 -13.89 -9.78
N ASP A 256 20.28 -14.35 -10.84
CA ASP A 256 21.62 -13.90 -11.19
C ASP A 256 21.64 -12.67 -12.12
N ARG A 257 20.51 -12.38 -12.78
CA ARG A 257 20.45 -11.38 -13.86
C ARG A 257 19.46 -10.25 -13.58
N ASP A 258 18.39 -10.52 -12.85
CA ASP A 258 17.26 -9.59 -12.76
C ASP A 258 17.34 -8.75 -11.48
N ILE A 259 16.66 -7.60 -11.49
CA ILE A 259 16.47 -6.75 -10.31
C ILE A 259 14.98 -6.56 -10.09
N ALA A 260 14.52 -6.86 -8.88
CA ALA A 260 13.13 -6.63 -8.48
C ALA A 260 13.05 -5.49 -7.48
N PHE A 261 12.07 -4.59 -7.66
CA PHE A 261 11.63 -3.69 -6.61
C PHE A 261 10.47 -4.33 -5.85
N VAL A 262 10.59 -4.43 -4.52
CA VAL A 262 9.58 -5.00 -3.64
C VAL A 262 8.93 -3.87 -2.84
N CYS A 263 7.65 -3.59 -3.10
CA CYS A 263 6.90 -2.55 -2.42
C CYS A 263 6.43 -3.00 -1.03
N ASP A 264 6.77 -2.25 0.02
CA ASP A 264 6.43 -2.61 1.41
C ASP A 264 4.93 -2.39 1.73
N PHE A 265 4.21 -1.66 0.88
CA PHE A 265 2.78 -1.39 1.02
C PHE A 265 1.91 -2.49 0.42
N CYS A 266 2.32 -3.08 -0.70
CA CYS A 266 1.48 -4.03 -1.45
C CYS A 266 2.07 -5.42 -1.66
N ASP A 267 3.32 -5.65 -1.27
CA ASP A 267 4.10 -6.86 -1.58
C ASP A 267 4.20 -7.16 -3.09
N GLY A 268 3.85 -6.17 -3.93
CA GLY A 268 3.98 -6.24 -5.38
C GLY A 268 5.42 -6.06 -5.83
N HIS A 269 5.81 -6.84 -6.83
CA HIS A 269 7.15 -6.83 -7.40
C HIS A 269 7.13 -6.19 -8.79
N LEU A 270 8.06 -5.28 -9.03
CA LEU A 270 8.38 -4.78 -10.37
C LEU A 270 9.73 -5.37 -10.78
N VAL A 271 9.79 -6.10 -11.88
CA VAL A 271 11.00 -6.83 -12.29
C VAL A 271 11.60 -6.20 -13.53
N TRP A 272 12.85 -5.76 -13.41
CA TRP A 272 13.71 -5.40 -14.54
C TRP A 272 14.57 -6.61 -14.87
N GLU A 273 14.27 -7.25 -15.99
CA GLU A 273 15.03 -8.41 -16.47
C GLU A 273 16.43 -8.00 -16.93
N ASP A 274 17.41 -8.89 -16.78
CA ASP A 274 18.78 -8.78 -17.31
C ASP A 274 19.44 -7.41 -17.10
N LEU A 275 19.63 -7.00 -15.85
CA LEU A 275 20.12 -5.67 -15.47
C LEU A 275 21.37 -5.79 -14.59
N GLU A 276 22.51 -5.22 -14.96
CA GLU A 276 23.74 -5.25 -14.15
C GLU A 276 23.65 -4.35 -12.90
N THR A 277 22.96 -3.22 -13.01
CA THR A 277 22.68 -2.31 -11.89
C THR A 277 21.43 -1.48 -12.19
N MET A 278 20.65 -1.11 -11.17
CA MET A 278 19.53 -0.20 -11.35
C MET A 278 20.04 1.19 -11.79
N PRO A 279 19.58 1.73 -12.93
CA PRO A 279 20.07 3.01 -13.42
C PRO A 279 19.63 4.15 -12.49
N ALA A 280 20.60 4.95 -12.06
CA ALA A 280 20.33 6.09 -11.20
C ALA A 280 19.70 7.25 -11.99
N MET A 281 20.05 7.46 -13.26
CA MET A 281 19.59 8.63 -14.02
C MET A 281 18.70 8.25 -15.21
N ARG A 282 17.76 9.15 -15.54
CA ARG A 282 17.02 9.11 -16.80
C ARG A 282 18.01 9.18 -17.96
N ALA A 283 17.65 8.58 -19.09
CA ALA A 283 18.43 8.73 -20.30
C ALA A 283 18.55 10.24 -20.59
N ALA A 284 19.78 10.75 -20.68
CA ALA A 284 20.00 12.15 -20.98
C ALA A 284 19.37 12.43 -22.34
N THR A 285 18.26 13.17 -22.36
CA THR A 285 17.85 13.80 -23.60
C THR A 285 18.92 14.82 -23.94
N ASP A 286 19.62 14.64 -25.06
CA ASP A 286 20.47 15.63 -25.75
C ASP A 286 19.71 16.93 -26.13
N ALA A 287 18.53 17.16 -25.55
CA ALA A 287 17.90 18.47 -25.46
C ALA A 287 18.67 19.30 -24.44
N THR A 288 19.83 19.79 -24.91
CA THR A 288 20.35 21.12 -24.64
C THR A 288 19.26 22.01 -24.05
N ILE A 289 19.64 22.72 -22.99
CA ILE A 289 18.98 23.88 -22.36
C ILE A 289 18.69 24.95 -23.44
N ASN A 290 17.77 24.65 -24.35
CA ASN A 290 17.33 25.52 -25.41
C ASN A 290 15.87 25.80 -25.12
N ALA A 291 15.69 26.86 -24.34
CA ALA A 291 14.50 27.69 -24.25
C ALA A 291 13.19 26.95 -24.49
N VAL A 292 12.57 26.50 -23.40
CA VAL A 292 11.13 26.29 -23.34
C VAL A 292 10.45 27.53 -23.91
N ARG A 293 9.96 27.45 -25.15
CA ARG A 293 8.97 28.39 -25.66
C ARG A 293 7.69 28.12 -24.88
N PRO A 294 7.11 29.10 -24.16
CA PRO A 294 5.82 28.93 -23.54
C PRO A 294 4.79 28.76 -24.65
N GLY A 295 4.23 27.56 -24.80
CA GLY A 295 3.16 27.29 -25.77
C GLY A 295 3.19 25.95 -26.52
N SER A 296 4.15 25.04 -26.26
CA SER A 296 4.07 23.67 -26.81
C SER A 296 3.49 22.71 -25.76
N PRO A 297 2.33 22.05 -26.02
CA PRO A 297 1.61 21.25 -25.02
C PRO A 297 2.18 19.84 -24.78
N THR A 298 3.26 19.44 -25.44
CA THR A 298 3.84 18.10 -25.32
C THR A 298 5.27 18.17 -24.81
N GLN A 299 5.42 18.23 -23.49
CA GLN A 299 6.67 17.88 -22.82
C GLN A 299 6.91 16.39 -23.13
N LEU A 300 7.95 16.07 -23.89
CA LEU A 300 8.24 14.69 -24.29
C LEU A 300 8.28 13.78 -23.04
N PRO A 301 7.61 12.62 -23.05
CA PRO A 301 7.51 11.78 -21.87
C PRO A 301 8.89 11.21 -21.53
N HIS A 302 9.50 11.70 -20.45
CA HIS A 302 10.82 11.29 -19.98
C HIS A 302 10.80 9.92 -19.29
N TRP A 303 10.27 8.88 -19.94
CA TRP A 303 10.07 7.56 -19.32
C TRP A 303 11.31 6.66 -19.36
N GLN A 304 12.30 6.99 -20.19
CA GLN A 304 13.46 6.15 -20.49
C GLN A 304 14.61 6.33 -19.49
N ALA A 305 15.29 5.23 -19.15
CA ALA A 305 16.57 5.19 -18.47
C ALA A 305 17.55 4.28 -19.21
N THR A 306 18.84 4.62 -19.14
CA THR A 306 19.91 3.83 -19.75
C THR A 306 20.46 2.83 -18.76
N ALA A 307 20.39 1.55 -19.07
CA ALA A 307 20.94 0.46 -18.26
C ALA A 307 21.89 -0.43 -19.07
N TYR A 308 22.55 -1.36 -18.38
CA TYR A 308 23.44 -2.35 -18.99
C TYR A 308 22.95 -3.75 -18.69
N SER A 309 23.01 -4.63 -19.68
CA SER A 309 22.70 -6.05 -19.54
C SER A 309 23.67 -6.73 -18.57
N ALA A 310 23.15 -7.58 -17.69
CA ALA A 310 23.99 -8.40 -16.82
C ALA A 310 24.71 -9.51 -17.62
N ALA A 311 24.08 -10.03 -18.68
CA ALA A 311 24.61 -11.11 -19.49
C ALA A 311 25.77 -10.70 -20.40
N ASN A 312 25.66 -9.57 -21.10
CA ASN A 312 26.63 -9.18 -22.13
C ASN A 312 27.18 -7.75 -21.99
N ARG A 313 26.72 -6.99 -20.98
CA ARG A 313 27.08 -5.56 -20.76
C ARG A 313 26.71 -4.63 -21.91
N GLU A 314 25.81 -5.05 -22.80
CA GLU A 314 25.27 -4.17 -23.82
C GLU A 314 24.34 -3.15 -23.18
N GLN A 315 24.40 -1.93 -23.71
CA GLN A 315 23.54 -0.84 -23.30
C GLN A 315 22.11 -1.10 -23.79
N LYS A 316 21.13 -0.93 -22.90
CA LYS A 316 19.70 -1.06 -23.22
C LYS A 316 18.87 0.04 -22.60
N THR A 317 17.72 0.29 -23.20
CA THR A 317 16.71 1.22 -22.68
C THR A 317 15.74 0.46 -21.78
N VAL A 318 15.48 1.00 -20.59
CA VAL A 318 14.50 0.47 -19.65
C VAL A 318 13.59 1.57 -19.14
N VAL A 319 12.44 1.19 -18.58
CA VAL A 319 11.58 2.13 -17.86
C VAL A 319 12.30 2.68 -16.63
N HIS A 320 12.32 4.00 -16.50
CA HIS A 320 12.90 4.70 -15.35
C HIS A 320 12.19 4.28 -14.05
N ALA A 321 12.93 3.76 -13.08
CA ALA A 321 12.34 3.12 -11.91
C ALA A 321 11.38 4.01 -11.10
N PRO A 322 11.69 5.27 -10.81
CA PRO A 322 10.71 6.17 -10.18
C PRO A 322 9.40 6.35 -10.94
N LEU A 323 9.40 6.24 -12.27
CA LEU A 323 8.15 6.29 -13.05
C LEU A 323 7.32 5.03 -12.83
N ALA A 324 7.95 3.85 -12.91
CA ALA A 324 7.28 2.57 -12.67
C ALA A 324 6.76 2.48 -11.23
N ILE A 325 7.58 2.86 -10.24
CA ILE A 325 7.21 2.85 -8.82
C ILE A 325 6.05 3.81 -8.56
N ALA A 326 6.01 5.00 -9.17
CA ALA A 326 4.91 5.94 -8.96
C ALA A 326 3.57 5.48 -9.55
N ASN A 327 3.58 4.54 -10.49
CA ASN A 327 2.38 4.12 -11.22
C ASN A 327 2.07 2.64 -11.09
N HIS A 328 2.61 1.97 -10.05
CA HIS A 328 2.26 0.58 -9.81
C HIS A 328 0.93 0.44 -9.06
N ILE A 329 0.16 -0.55 -9.49
CA ILE A 329 -1.07 -1.04 -8.88
C ILE A 329 -0.71 -2.30 -8.10
N ALA A 330 -1.41 -2.52 -7.01
CA ALA A 330 -1.17 -3.71 -6.22
C ALA A 330 -1.56 -5.00 -6.97
N PRO A 331 -0.84 -6.11 -6.75
CA PRO A 331 -1.19 -7.40 -7.33
C PRO A 331 -2.59 -7.85 -6.90
N TYR A 332 -3.23 -8.67 -7.74
CA TYR A 332 -4.42 -9.41 -7.34
C TYR A 332 -4.12 -10.42 -6.24
N GLN A 333 -5.16 -10.90 -5.56
CA GLN A 333 -5.00 -11.89 -4.50
C GLN A 333 -4.34 -13.16 -5.04
N GLY A 334 -3.19 -13.53 -4.47
CA GLY A 334 -2.43 -14.71 -4.87
C GLY A 334 -1.39 -14.46 -5.97
N ASP A 335 -1.37 -13.26 -6.55
CA ASP A 335 -0.33 -12.81 -7.45
C ASP A 335 0.77 -12.05 -6.70
N TRP A 336 1.94 -11.92 -7.32
CA TRP A 336 3.12 -11.28 -6.76
C TRP A 336 3.64 -10.14 -7.64
N VAL A 337 3.31 -10.12 -8.93
CA VAL A 337 3.74 -9.08 -9.87
C VAL A 337 2.85 -7.85 -9.71
N ALA A 338 3.46 -6.69 -9.49
CA ALA A 338 2.73 -5.44 -9.47
C ALA A 338 2.35 -5.05 -10.90
N ARG A 339 1.09 -4.66 -11.06
CA ARG A 339 0.55 -4.14 -12.32
C ARG A 339 0.93 -2.67 -12.45
N LEU A 340 0.81 -2.08 -13.64
CA LEU A 340 1.14 -0.67 -13.85
C LEU A 340 0.05 0.07 -14.60
N GLU A 341 -0.11 1.35 -14.34
CA GLU A 341 -0.95 2.23 -15.16
C GLU A 341 -0.09 3.26 -15.90
N CYS A 342 -0.57 3.72 -17.06
CA CYS A 342 0.13 4.72 -17.82
C CYS A 342 -0.30 6.12 -17.36
N PRO A 343 0.60 6.92 -16.76
CA PRO A 343 0.26 8.27 -16.33
C PRO A 343 -0.07 9.22 -17.49
N PHE A 344 0.28 8.84 -18.73
CA PHE A 344 0.02 9.65 -19.92
C PHE A 344 -1.34 9.32 -20.58
N CYS A 345 -1.89 8.13 -20.32
CA CYS A 345 -3.21 7.72 -20.82
C CYS A 345 -4.34 7.96 -19.81
N ASP A 346 -4.01 7.98 -18.51
CA ASP A 346 -4.92 8.22 -17.39
C ASP A 346 -5.59 9.62 -17.44
N GLU A 347 -4.97 10.60 -18.11
CA GLU A 347 -5.43 12.01 -18.11
C GLU A 347 -6.45 12.37 -19.22
N ALA A 348 -6.81 11.45 -20.12
CA ALA A 348 -7.73 11.72 -21.23
C ALA A 348 -9.04 10.89 -21.13
N PRO A 349 -10.03 11.34 -20.34
CA PRO A 349 -11.36 10.75 -20.40
C PRO A 349 -11.95 10.95 -21.79
N TYR A 350 -12.40 9.87 -22.42
CA TYR A 350 -13.12 9.93 -23.68
C TYR A 350 -14.60 9.66 -23.43
N ILE A 351 -15.44 10.29 -24.25
CA ILE A 351 -16.88 10.13 -24.20
C ILE A 351 -17.21 8.96 -25.14
N GLU A 352 -17.67 7.84 -24.60
CA GLU A 352 -18.33 6.83 -25.42
C GLU A 352 -19.77 7.26 -25.67
N PRO A 353 -20.21 7.38 -26.94
CA PRO A 353 -21.61 7.63 -27.22
C PRO A 353 -22.40 6.39 -26.80
N GLY A 354 -23.18 6.51 -25.72
CA GLY A 354 -24.05 5.43 -25.24
C GLY A 354 -25.12 5.08 -26.27
N GLU A 355 -25.46 3.80 -26.38
CA GLU A 355 -26.58 3.34 -27.24
C GLU A 355 -27.93 3.96 -26.83
N ASP A 356 -28.04 4.45 -25.58
CA ASP A 356 -29.27 4.97 -24.98
C ASP A 356 -29.30 6.52 -24.84
N GLY A 357 -28.27 7.23 -25.35
CA GLY A 357 -28.17 8.69 -25.29
C GLY A 357 -27.63 9.25 -23.98
N ASP A 358 -27.16 8.40 -23.07
CA ASP A 358 -26.30 8.74 -21.94
C ASP A 358 -24.83 8.55 -22.33
N ASP A 359 -24.18 9.68 -22.62
CA ASP A 359 -22.74 9.73 -22.85
C ASP A 359 -21.99 9.32 -21.57
N GLU A 360 -21.40 8.12 -21.56
CA GLU A 360 -20.56 7.64 -20.45
C GLU A 360 -19.11 8.14 -20.62
N MET A 361 -18.61 8.83 -19.59
CA MET A 361 -17.22 9.26 -19.52
C MET A 361 -16.36 8.08 -19.06
N ARG A 362 -15.60 7.47 -19.98
CA ARG A 362 -14.73 6.32 -19.70
C ARG A 362 -13.26 6.71 -19.79
N ASN A 363 -12.44 6.12 -18.92
CA ASN A 363 -10.98 6.24 -19.00
C ASN A 363 -10.46 5.35 -20.14
N ALA A 364 -9.48 5.83 -20.91
CA ALA A 364 -8.87 5.10 -22.02
C ALA A 364 -8.18 3.79 -21.59
N GLN A 365 -7.82 3.69 -20.31
CA GLN A 365 -7.24 2.51 -19.71
C GLN A 365 -8.28 1.80 -18.84
N ASP A 366 -8.35 0.48 -18.96
CA ASP A 366 -9.13 -0.36 -18.07
C ASP A 366 -8.57 -0.28 -16.64
N GLU A 367 -9.43 -0.35 -15.62
CA GLU A 367 -9.02 -0.27 -14.20
C GLU A 367 -8.00 -1.34 -13.78
N SER A 368 -7.76 -2.32 -14.66
CA SER A 368 -6.86 -3.44 -14.42
C SER A 368 -5.39 -3.10 -14.64
N GLY A 369 -5.05 -2.16 -15.54
CA GLY A 369 -3.67 -1.77 -15.84
C GLY A 369 -2.88 -2.81 -16.65
N PHE A 370 -1.60 -2.54 -16.94
CA PHE A 370 -0.66 -3.48 -17.54
C PHE A 370 -0.28 -4.59 -16.56
N GLU A 371 -0.14 -5.82 -17.04
CA GLU A 371 0.13 -6.99 -16.20
C GLU A 371 1.52 -6.97 -15.56
N ASP A 372 2.52 -6.47 -16.27
CA ASP A 372 3.90 -6.40 -15.81
C ASP A 372 4.67 -5.20 -16.40
N LEU A 373 5.95 -5.12 -16.04
CA LEU A 373 6.83 -4.04 -16.50
C LEU A 373 7.16 -4.14 -17.99
N GLN A 374 7.17 -5.35 -18.57
CA GLN A 374 7.46 -5.54 -19.98
C GLN A 374 6.31 -5.02 -20.84
N ALA A 375 5.07 -5.43 -20.55
CA ALA A 375 3.86 -4.94 -21.21
C ALA A 375 3.75 -3.41 -21.10
N PHE A 376 4.11 -2.86 -19.93
CA PHE A 376 4.15 -1.41 -19.73
C PHE A 376 5.24 -0.73 -20.58
N GLN A 377 6.44 -1.31 -20.67
CA GLN A 377 7.51 -0.79 -21.49
C GLN A 377 7.14 -0.80 -22.97
N GLU A 378 6.60 -1.91 -23.47
CA GLU A 378 6.12 -2.02 -24.85
C GLU A 378 5.08 -0.93 -25.15
N HIS A 379 4.11 -0.73 -24.27
CA HIS A 379 3.13 0.36 -24.42
C HIS A 379 3.79 1.74 -24.52
N LEU A 380 4.76 2.06 -23.64
CA LEU A 380 5.48 3.34 -23.69
C LEU A 380 6.29 3.50 -24.98
N GLU A 381 6.86 2.42 -25.49
CA GLU A 381 7.59 2.39 -26.76
C GLU A 381 6.68 2.60 -27.98
N TRP A 382 5.44 2.13 -27.93
CA TRP A 382 4.49 2.29 -29.04
C TRP A 382 3.73 3.62 -29.00
N GLN A 383 3.34 4.09 -27.82
CA GLN A 383 2.41 5.22 -27.67
C GLN A 383 3.08 6.52 -27.18
N HIS A 384 4.26 6.40 -26.56
CA HIS A 384 4.92 7.50 -25.85
C HIS A 384 6.39 7.68 -26.26
N THR A 385 6.77 7.32 -27.49
CA THR A 385 8.09 7.66 -28.04
C THR A 385 8.14 9.05 -28.67
N ALA A 386 9.30 9.68 -28.59
CA ALA A 386 9.59 10.97 -29.24
C ALA A 386 9.62 10.90 -30.78
N THR A 387 9.65 9.70 -31.36
CA THR A 387 9.68 9.50 -32.81
C THR A 387 8.27 9.59 -33.36
N SER A 388 7.94 10.70 -34.02
CA SER A 388 6.75 10.79 -34.86
C SER A 388 6.72 9.58 -35.79
N ILE A 389 5.66 8.77 -35.73
CA ILE A 389 5.38 7.77 -36.76
C ILE A 389 5.42 8.52 -38.10
N PRO A 390 6.30 8.17 -39.06
CA PRO A 390 6.27 8.79 -40.36
C PRO A 390 4.89 8.52 -40.93
N ALA A 391 4.13 9.59 -41.19
CA ALA A 391 2.82 9.49 -41.81
C ALA A 391 2.97 8.64 -43.07
N VAL A 392 2.43 7.42 -43.05
CA VAL A 392 2.34 6.60 -44.25
C VAL A 392 1.52 7.43 -45.23
N PRO A 393 2.08 7.85 -46.38
CA PRO A 393 1.31 8.61 -47.33
C PRO A 393 0.15 7.71 -47.76
N LEU A 394 -1.08 8.09 -47.41
CA LEU A 394 -2.25 7.46 -48.03
C LEU A 394 -2.04 7.57 -49.54
N PRO A 395 -2.05 6.45 -50.29
CA PRO A 395 -1.99 6.52 -51.73
C PRO A 395 -3.18 7.36 -52.18
N LYS A 396 -2.89 8.44 -52.92
CA LYS A 396 -3.92 9.26 -53.57
C LYS A 396 -4.86 8.31 -54.28
N ALA A 397 -6.15 8.37 -53.93
CA ALA A 397 -7.19 7.56 -54.54
C ALA A 397 -7.05 7.64 -56.07
N ALA A 398 -6.51 6.57 -56.67
CA ALA A 398 -6.68 6.33 -58.08
C ALA A 398 -8.16 6.01 -58.25
N LYS A 399 -8.85 6.89 -58.97
CA LYS A 399 -10.17 6.57 -59.51
C LYS A 399 -9.98 5.32 -60.37
N ASP A 400 -10.84 4.32 -60.15
CA ASP A 400 -10.96 3.04 -60.87
C ASP A 400 -10.35 1.83 -60.14
N CYS A 401 -11.05 1.38 -59.10
CA CYS A 401 -11.01 -0.02 -58.67
C CYS A 401 -11.98 -0.83 -59.56
N VAL A 402 -11.44 -1.61 -60.49
CA VAL A 402 -12.16 -2.71 -61.13
C VAL A 402 -11.95 -3.96 -60.28
N VAL A 403 -13.03 -4.44 -59.66
CA VAL A 403 -13.07 -5.74 -58.99
C VAL A 403 -13.32 -6.81 -60.07
N MET A 404 -12.46 -7.82 -60.12
CA MET A 404 -12.71 -9.11 -60.79
C MET A 404 -12.84 -10.18 -59.71
#